data_AF-A0A124F0W6-F1
#
_entry.id   AF-A0A124F0W6-F1
#
_cell.length_a   1.000
_cell.length_b   1.000
_cell.length_c   1.000
_cell.angle_alpha   90.00
_cell.angle_beta   90.00
_cell.angle_gamma   90.00
#
_symmetry.space_group_name_H-M   'P 1'
#
loop_
_entity.id
_entity.type
_entity.pdbx_description
1 polymer ?
#
loop_
_entity_poly.entity_id
_entity_poly.type
_entity_poly.pdbx_seq_one_letter_code
_entity_poly.pdbx_strand_id
1 'polypeptide(L)'
;METINSYILNKTAFDLPTEVAALLFPEYYTTIVCVDKNNNSFIKEWVDCTNDQSVNRFLFYQTTRELLKAFIDKRITHLEFIRRSVSNTYFLIDLDEESNYHNVLLLRFNEIPADYLPEFGLSLESEDFVNPEVVYDYFNLYGIVDDTNYNLRSNQFSNLINIHLREGEGVGFGRIDADKLGKILIGFEGLYENLAKDYYFSKNRGTKIPKKISKHVSDGNLECEVVIFEAASFNVILKPKADMDGLFGDSSSDIICERALNLITKSKNIETFNEISSEFSAYTMSSYLDFVNIVYEELINIDIKMESYKKEVFSIENLTFNEAFKIKAFYDQDSEIETDKFNLVGNFTGVNCNTGYFWFDSNDKQSYHGYLDKLISDSAYDLNFHKLYLITIERKLENKAIKDSPKIHDRILAIYDYNE
;
A
#
# COMPACT_ATOMS: atom_id res chain seq x y z
N MET A 1 -15.56 37.91 -3.03
CA MET A 1 -15.39 36.48 -3.27
C MET A 1 -13.91 36.21 -3.46
N GLU A 2 -13.29 35.52 -2.51
CA GLU A 2 -11.95 34.98 -2.69
C GLU A 2 -11.96 33.97 -3.85
N THR A 3 -10.84 33.88 -4.56
CA THR A 3 -10.69 32.93 -5.66
C THR A 3 -10.44 31.54 -5.07
N ILE A 4 -11.47 30.70 -5.02
CA ILE A 4 -11.36 29.33 -4.52
C ILE A 4 -10.68 28.49 -5.60
N ASN A 5 -9.51 27.92 -5.29
CA ASN A 5 -8.87 26.91 -6.14
C ASN A 5 -9.66 25.61 -6.04
N SER A 6 -10.50 25.31 -7.04
CA SER A 6 -11.38 24.14 -7.02
C SER A 6 -11.63 23.55 -8.39
N TYR A 7 -12.13 22.32 -8.41
CA TYR A 7 -12.65 21.69 -9.63
C TYR A 7 -14.12 22.01 -9.78
N ILE A 8 -14.47 22.70 -10.88
CA ILE A 8 -15.86 23.00 -11.25
C ILE A 8 -16.45 21.77 -11.94
N LEU A 9 -17.52 21.20 -11.37
CA LEU A 9 -18.23 20.08 -11.97
C LEU A 9 -19.41 20.59 -12.82
N ASN A 10 -19.33 20.43 -14.15
CA ASN A 10 -20.37 20.91 -15.09
C ASN A 10 -21.66 20.06 -15.15
N LYS A 11 -21.71 18.96 -14.40
CA LYS A 11 -22.88 18.11 -14.12
C LYS A 11 -22.43 17.05 -13.12
N THR A 12 -23.16 16.89 -12.02
CA THR A 12 -22.76 16.01 -10.92
C THR A 12 -23.16 14.57 -11.20
N ALA A 13 -22.24 13.65 -10.94
CA ALA A 13 -22.44 12.21 -10.94
C ALA A 13 -23.04 11.69 -9.61
N PHE A 14 -23.63 12.58 -8.80
CA PHE A 14 -24.17 12.24 -7.48
C PHE A 14 -25.56 12.85 -7.30
N ASP A 15 -26.45 12.07 -6.68
CA ASP A 15 -27.78 12.50 -6.26
C ASP A 15 -27.65 13.21 -4.90
N LEU A 16 -28.30 14.36 -4.73
CA LEU A 16 -28.28 15.07 -3.44
C LEU A 16 -28.81 14.15 -2.33
N PRO A 17 -28.12 14.06 -1.18
CA PRO A 17 -28.60 13.30 -0.03
C PRO A 17 -29.98 13.79 0.43
N THR A 18 -30.83 12.85 0.86
CA THR A 18 -32.14 13.12 1.44
C THR A 18 -31.98 13.56 2.89
N GLU A 19 -32.63 14.66 3.28
CA GLU A 19 -32.58 15.17 4.65
C GLU A 19 -33.30 14.22 5.63
N VAL A 20 -32.66 13.96 6.76
CA VAL A 20 -33.19 13.10 7.84
C VAL A 20 -33.68 13.97 8.99
N ALA A 21 -32.80 14.82 9.54
CA ALA A 21 -33.12 15.66 10.68
C ALA A 21 -32.19 16.87 10.78
N ALA A 22 -32.74 17.99 11.24
CA ALA A 22 -31.95 19.14 11.68
C ALA A 22 -31.19 18.77 12.97
N LEU A 23 -29.90 19.08 12.99
CA LEU A 23 -28.99 18.74 14.08
C LEU A 23 -28.70 19.93 14.98
N LEU A 24 -28.34 21.08 14.41
CA LEU A 24 -27.93 22.27 15.15
C LEU A 24 -28.83 23.48 14.90
N PHE A 25 -28.89 24.34 15.92
CA PHE A 25 -29.52 25.64 16.02
C PHE A 25 -31.03 25.65 15.71
N PRO A 26 -31.90 25.60 16.73
CA PRO A 26 -33.34 25.49 16.55
C PRO A 26 -33.99 26.72 15.90
N GLU A 27 -33.32 27.87 15.97
CA GLU A 27 -33.80 29.14 15.42
C GLU A 27 -33.55 29.23 13.91
N TYR A 28 -32.43 28.63 13.44
CA TYR A 28 -32.03 28.55 12.04
C TYR A 28 -31.24 27.26 11.84
N TYR A 29 -31.83 26.25 11.22
CA TYR A 29 -31.17 24.95 11.03
C TYR A 29 -29.94 25.09 10.13
N THR A 30 -28.76 25.23 10.72
CA THR A 30 -27.51 25.37 9.95
C THR A 30 -26.93 24.01 9.59
N THR A 31 -27.13 23.00 10.44
CA THR A 31 -26.56 21.67 10.25
C THR A 31 -27.66 20.65 10.13
N ILE A 32 -27.71 19.93 9.02
CA ILE A 32 -28.73 18.92 8.72
C ILE A 32 -28.02 17.60 8.42
N VAL A 33 -28.50 16.52 9.05
CA VAL A 33 -28.04 15.16 8.75
C VAL A 33 -28.86 14.61 7.59
N CYS A 34 -28.18 14.04 6.61
CA CYS A 34 -28.77 13.50 5.39
C CYS A 34 -28.28 12.07 5.13
N VAL A 35 -28.94 11.37 4.20
CA VAL A 35 -28.51 10.07 3.67
C VAL A 35 -28.51 10.03 2.15
N ASP A 36 -27.51 9.37 1.57
CA ASP A 36 -27.54 9.07 0.13
C ASP A 36 -28.39 7.82 -0.19
N LYS A 37 -28.49 7.48 -1.48
CA LYS A 37 -29.21 6.28 -1.95
C LYS A 37 -28.63 4.95 -1.45
N ASN A 38 -27.38 4.95 -0.99
CA ASN A 38 -26.69 3.78 -0.44
C ASN A 38 -26.75 3.77 1.10
N ASN A 39 -27.52 4.68 1.70
CA ASN A 39 -27.67 4.85 3.14
C ASN A 39 -26.39 5.31 3.87
N ASN A 40 -25.47 5.95 3.15
CA ASN A 40 -24.31 6.61 3.74
C ASN A 40 -24.73 7.94 4.39
N SER A 41 -24.19 8.25 5.57
CA SER A 41 -24.47 9.50 6.28
C SER A 41 -23.74 10.70 5.67
N PHE A 42 -24.46 11.78 5.45
CA PHE A 42 -23.93 13.06 4.99
C PHE A 42 -24.35 14.19 5.94
N ILE A 43 -23.55 15.25 5.97
CA ILE A 43 -23.89 16.50 6.64
C ILE A 43 -24.04 17.59 5.59
N LYS A 44 -25.09 18.39 5.74
CA LYS A 44 -25.36 19.62 5.00
C LYS A 44 -25.21 20.78 5.99
N GLU A 45 -24.17 21.58 5.81
CA GLU A 45 -23.91 22.79 6.60
C GLU A 45 -24.26 24.02 5.77
N TRP A 46 -25.09 24.92 6.29
CA TRP A 46 -25.29 26.25 5.74
C TRP A 46 -24.09 27.13 6.09
N VAL A 47 -23.45 27.74 5.09
CA VAL A 47 -22.20 28.50 5.30
C VAL A 47 -22.30 29.96 4.86
N ASP A 48 -23.15 30.30 3.90
CA ASP A 48 -23.24 31.66 3.38
C ASP A 48 -24.54 31.92 2.59
N CYS A 49 -24.88 33.19 2.44
CA CYS A 49 -25.84 33.68 1.44
C CYS A 49 -25.10 34.45 0.36
N THR A 50 -25.46 34.21 -0.90
CA THR A 50 -24.92 35.02 -1.99
C THR A 50 -25.34 36.49 -1.87
N ASN A 51 -24.53 37.39 -2.44
CA ASN A 51 -24.76 38.84 -2.37
C ASN A 51 -26.12 39.30 -2.93
N ASP A 52 -26.75 38.50 -3.79
CA ASP A 52 -28.06 38.73 -4.38
C ASP A 52 -29.20 38.02 -3.63
N GLN A 53 -28.91 37.33 -2.52
CA GLN A 53 -29.85 36.61 -1.65
C GLN A 53 -30.72 35.56 -2.35
N SER A 54 -30.41 35.23 -3.60
CA SER A 54 -31.23 34.33 -4.44
C SER A 54 -30.86 32.86 -4.24
N VAL A 55 -29.64 32.59 -3.77
CA VAL A 55 -29.16 31.23 -3.50
C VAL A 55 -28.41 31.15 -2.17
N ASN A 56 -28.66 30.04 -1.47
CA ASN A 56 -27.97 29.67 -0.24
C ASN A 56 -26.81 28.75 -0.56
N ARG A 57 -25.68 28.97 0.09
CA ARG A 57 -24.49 28.14 -0.08
C ARG A 57 -24.38 27.14 1.05
N PHE A 58 -24.15 25.89 0.67
CA PHE A 58 -24.00 24.79 1.60
C PHE A 58 -22.69 24.03 1.38
N LEU A 59 -22.10 23.58 2.48
CA LEU A 59 -21.01 22.63 2.50
C LEU A 59 -21.58 21.24 2.80
N PHE A 60 -21.37 20.31 1.87
CA PHE A 60 -21.74 18.91 2.03
C PHE A 60 -20.51 18.05 2.23
N TYR A 61 -20.56 17.14 3.20
CA TYR A 61 -19.50 16.16 3.41
C TYR A 61 -20.06 14.87 4.02
N GLN A 62 -19.40 13.75 3.73
CA GLN A 62 -19.79 12.45 4.25
C GLN A 62 -19.25 12.26 5.68
N THR A 63 -20.01 11.60 6.54
CA THR A 63 -19.64 11.24 7.92
C THR A 63 -19.88 9.75 8.18
N THR A 64 -19.30 9.23 9.26
CA THR A 64 -19.65 7.92 9.81
C THR A 64 -20.60 8.06 11.00
N ARG A 65 -21.21 6.94 11.41
CA ARG A 65 -22.08 6.91 12.61
C ARG A 65 -21.28 7.19 13.89
N GLU A 66 -20.03 6.72 13.93
CA GLU A 66 -19.14 6.86 15.07
C GLU A 66 -18.75 8.33 15.28
N LEU A 67 -18.45 9.04 14.18
CA LEU A 67 -18.20 10.48 14.20
C LEU A 67 -19.45 11.27 14.56
N LEU A 68 -20.60 10.90 14.00
CA LEU A 68 -21.88 11.52 14.31
C LEU A 68 -22.23 11.37 15.79
N LYS A 69 -22.07 10.17 16.35
CA LYS A 69 -22.23 9.91 17.78
C LYS A 69 -21.23 10.73 18.60
N ALA A 70 -19.95 10.73 18.24
CA ALA A 70 -18.92 11.47 18.97
C ALA A 70 -19.21 12.98 18.98
N PHE A 71 -19.75 13.52 17.89
CA PHE A 71 -20.15 14.92 17.80
C PHE A 71 -21.38 15.24 18.66
N ILE A 72 -22.44 14.42 18.58
CA ILE A 72 -23.65 14.61 19.39
C ILE A 72 -23.35 14.43 20.89
N ASP A 73 -22.45 13.52 21.24
CA ASP A 73 -21.96 13.31 22.60
C ASP A 73 -20.97 14.39 23.07
N LYS A 74 -20.70 15.40 22.23
CA LYS A 74 -19.77 16.51 22.50
C LYS A 74 -18.34 16.07 22.82
N ARG A 75 -17.92 14.92 22.29
CA ARG A 75 -16.55 14.39 22.44
C ARG A 75 -15.57 14.96 21.42
N ILE A 76 -16.08 15.51 20.32
CA ILE A 76 -15.32 16.26 19.33
C ILE A 76 -16.00 17.60 19.09
N THR A 77 -15.20 18.62 18.78
CA THR A 77 -15.71 19.95 18.42
C THR A 77 -16.38 19.95 17.04
N HIS A 78 -17.17 20.99 16.72
CA HIS A 78 -17.81 21.12 15.40
C HIS A 78 -16.78 21.23 14.27
N LEU A 79 -15.71 21.99 14.49
CA LEU A 79 -14.59 22.06 13.54
C LEU A 79 -13.93 20.70 13.34
N GLU A 80 -13.73 19.92 14.40
CA GLU A 80 -13.22 18.56 14.28
C GLU A 80 -14.19 17.64 13.54
N PHE A 81 -15.49 17.79 13.75
CA PHE A 81 -16.50 17.01 13.07
C PHE A 81 -16.48 17.26 11.56
N ILE A 82 -16.40 18.52 11.13
CA ILE A 82 -16.22 18.89 9.72
C ILE A 82 -14.89 18.33 9.21
N ARG A 83 -13.78 18.61 9.90
CA ARG A 83 -12.42 18.23 9.48
C ARG A 83 -12.23 16.73 9.31
N ARG A 84 -12.94 15.92 10.10
CA ARG A 84 -12.88 14.45 10.09
C ARG A 84 -13.86 13.86 9.07
N SER A 85 -14.28 14.61 8.05
CA SER A 85 -15.14 14.08 6.99
C SER A 85 -14.52 12.85 6.31
N VAL A 86 -15.38 11.93 5.89
CA VAL A 86 -15.00 10.74 5.14
C VAL A 86 -14.35 11.19 3.83
N SER A 87 -13.13 10.72 3.59
CA SER A 87 -12.30 11.00 2.39
C SER A 87 -11.78 12.42 2.27
N ASN A 88 -11.84 13.24 3.33
CA ASN A 88 -11.39 14.65 3.29
C ASN A 88 -11.94 15.41 2.06
N THR A 89 -13.18 15.08 1.68
CA THR A 89 -13.82 15.52 0.45
C THR A 89 -15.09 16.27 0.79
N TYR A 90 -15.21 17.47 0.24
CA TYR A 90 -16.29 18.39 0.53
C TYR A 90 -16.85 18.94 -0.77
N PHE A 91 -18.17 19.16 -0.80
CA PHE A 91 -18.85 19.79 -1.91
C PHE A 91 -19.42 21.12 -1.44
N LEU A 92 -18.99 22.20 -2.08
CA LEU A 92 -19.63 23.50 -1.90
C LEU A 92 -20.68 23.65 -3.00
N ILE A 93 -21.93 23.87 -2.61
CA ILE A 93 -23.09 23.86 -3.52
C ILE A 93 -23.95 25.07 -3.24
N ASP A 94 -24.32 25.79 -4.30
CA ASP A 94 -25.33 26.84 -4.22
C ASP A 94 -26.71 26.22 -4.51
N LEU A 95 -27.69 26.40 -3.63
CA LEU A 95 -29.08 25.95 -3.80
C LEU A 95 -30.02 27.15 -3.91
N ASP A 96 -30.88 27.14 -4.92
CA ASP A 96 -31.97 28.13 -5.05
C ASP A 96 -33.22 27.74 -4.23
N GLU A 97 -34.26 28.60 -4.26
CA GLU A 97 -35.52 28.38 -3.55
C GLU A 97 -36.27 27.10 -3.99
N GLU A 98 -36.02 26.63 -5.21
CA GLU A 98 -36.61 25.41 -5.76
C GLU A 98 -35.73 24.18 -5.48
N SER A 99 -34.65 24.34 -4.70
CA SER A 99 -33.65 23.32 -4.40
C SER A 99 -32.87 22.82 -5.63
N ASN A 100 -32.81 23.59 -6.71
CA ASN A 100 -31.91 23.31 -7.80
C ASN A 100 -30.48 23.71 -7.41
N TYR A 101 -29.52 22.86 -7.77
CA TYR A 101 -28.12 23.09 -7.49
C TYR A 101 -27.42 23.87 -8.60
N HIS A 102 -26.57 24.80 -8.17
CA HIS A 102 -25.72 25.64 -8.98
C HIS A 102 -24.29 25.59 -8.42
N ASN A 103 -23.29 25.88 -9.26
CA ASN A 103 -21.88 26.05 -8.84
C ASN A 103 -21.34 24.97 -7.89
N VAL A 104 -21.29 23.72 -8.33
CA VAL A 104 -20.75 22.62 -7.51
C VAL A 104 -19.22 22.63 -7.57
N LEU A 105 -18.60 22.91 -6.42
CA LEU A 105 -17.15 22.88 -6.25
C LEU A 105 -16.75 21.69 -5.38
N LEU A 106 -15.77 20.93 -5.85
CA LEU A 106 -15.10 19.89 -5.07
C LEU A 106 -13.88 20.48 -4.35
N LEU A 107 -13.81 20.29 -3.03
CA LEU A 107 -12.78 20.85 -2.15
C LEU A 107 -12.19 19.78 -1.22
N ARG A 108 -10.94 19.99 -0.81
CA ARG A 108 -10.32 19.40 0.38
C ARG A 108 -10.49 20.34 1.57
N PHE A 109 -10.31 19.84 2.81
CA PHE A 109 -10.51 20.66 4.01
C PHE A 109 -9.71 21.98 4.00
N ASN A 110 -8.42 21.93 3.59
CA ASN A 110 -7.56 23.11 3.54
C ASN A 110 -7.91 24.10 2.40
N GLU A 111 -8.84 23.74 1.52
CA GLU A 111 -9.32 24.58 0.42
C GLU A 111 -10.66 25.24 0.76
N ILE A 112 -11.27 24.89 1.90
CA ILE A 112 -12.48 25.53 2.41
C ILE A 112 -12.09 26.93 2.93
N PRO A 113 -12.79 27.99 2.50
CA PRO A 113 -12.60 29.34 3.07
C PRO A 113 -12.73 29.33 4.58
N ALA A 114 -11.82 30.02 5.28
CA ALA A 114 -11.80 30.05 6.73
C ALA A 114 -13.12 30.59 7.34
N ASP A 115 -13.75 31.55 6.66
CA ASP A 115 -15.03 32.15 7.06
C ASP A 115 -16.21 31.17 6.97
N TYR A 116 -16.05 30.02 6.30
CA TYR A 116 -17.06 28.96 6.21
C TYR A 116 -16.88 27.86 7.26
N LEU A 117 -15.87 27.98 8.12
CA LEU A 117 -15.56 27.01 9.16
C LEU A 117 -15.91 27.57 10.55
N PRO A 118 -16.38 26.73 11.50
CA PRO A 118 -16.59 27.14 12.87
C PRO A 118 -15.29 27.63 13.53
N GLU A 119 -15.43 28.55 14.49
CA GLU A 119 -14.28 29.04 15.26
C GLU A 119 -13.57 27.89 15.99
N PHE A 120 -12.24 27.99 16.05
CA PHE A 120 -11.41 27.01 16.74
C PHE A 120 -11.77 26.93 18.23
N GLY A 121 -12.12 25.73 18.70
CA GLY A 121 -12.44 25.48 20.10
C GLY A 121 -13.87 25.85 20.50
N LEU A 122 -14.75 26.20 19.55
CA LEU A 122 -16.18 26.32 19.81
C LEU A 122 -16.73 24.98 20.32
N SER A 123 -17.24 24.99 21.55
CA SER A 123 -17.94 23.87 22.16
C SER A 123 -19.43 24.15 22.11
N LEU A 124 -20.21 23.21 21.59
CA LEU A 124 -21.65 23.32 21.52
C LEU A 124 -22.30 22.88 22.84
N GLU A 125 -23.32 23.60 23.26
CA GLU A 125 -24.14 23.27 24.41
C GLU A 125 -25.33 22.39 24.03
N SER A 126 -26.05 21.85 25.02
CA SER A 126 -27.13 20.91 24.73
C SER A 126 -28.31 21.61 24.08
N GLU A 127 -28.51 22.89 24.36
CA GLU A 127 -29.56 23.70 23.75
C GLU A 127 -29.30 24.00 22.26
N ASP A 128 -28.04 23.88 21.80
CA ASP A 128 -27.70 24.06 20.38
C ASP A 128 -28.21 22.89 19.52
N PHE A 129 -28.48 21.73 20.12
CA PHE A 129 -28.96 20.55 19.39
C PHE A 129 -30.49 20.54 19.29
N VAL A 130 -31.00 20.30 18.07
CA VAL A 130 -32.45 20.34 17.80
C VAL A 130 -33.09 18.97 18.03
N ASN A 131 -32.67 17.95 17.27
CA ASN A 131 -33.27 16.61 17.30
C ASN A 131 -32.21 15.50 17.42
N PRO A 132 -31.35 15.52 18.46
CA PRO A 132 -30.30 14.51 18.60
C PRO A 132 -30.88 13.10 18.72
N GLU A 133 -32.03 12.93 19.38
CA GLU A 133 -32.72 11.64 19.56
C GLU A 133 -33.18 11.01 18.24
N VAL A 134 -33.69 11.83 17.30
CA VAL A 134 -34.12 11.35 15.98
C VAL A 134 -32.93 10.80 15.21
N VAL A 135 -31.78 11.48 15.31
CA VAL A 135 -30.53 11.04 14.67
C VAL A 135 -30.02 9.77 15.34
N TYR A 136 -30.09 9.70 16.67
CA TYR A 136 -29.73 8.52 17.46
C TYR A 136 -30.51 7.27 17.06
N ASP A 137 -31.84 7.40 16.94
CA ASP A 137 -32.72 6.31 16.54
C ASP A 137 -32.52 5.91 15.08
N TYR A 138 -32.47 6.90 14.17
CA TYR A 138 -32.36 6.64 12.74
C TYR A 138 -31.06 5.91 12.39
N PHE A 139 -29.93 6.33 12.96
CA PHE A 139 -28.62 5.73 12.70
C PHE A 139 -28.26 4.60 13.68
N ASN A 140 -29.15 4.24 14.61
CA ASN A 140 -28.92 3.22 15.64
C ASN A 140 -27.61 3.47 16.43
N LEU A 141 -27.39 4.71 16.86
CA LEU A 141 -26.14 5.13 17.51
C LEU A 141 -25.99 4.55 18.93
N TYR A 142 -27.08 4.13 19.57
CA TYR A 142 -27.08 3.53 20.91
C TYR A 142 -26.26 2.24 21.02
N GLY A 143 -26.13 1.48 19.91
CA GLY A 143 -25.38 0.22 19.87
C GLY A 143 -23.87 0.38 19.68
N ILE A 144 -23.38 1.60 19.44
CA ILE A 144 -21.96 1.85 19.16
C ILE A 144 -21.19 1.90 20.49
N VAL A 145 -20.39 0.87 20.74
CA VAL A 145 -19.51 0.80 21.90
C VAL A 145 -18.32 1.73 21.69
N ASP A 146 -18.10 2.62 22.65
CA ASP A 146 -17.01 3.59 22.63
C ASP A 146 -15.65 2.92 22.87
N ASP A 147 -15.04 2.43 21.80
CA ASP A 147 -13.60 2.23 21.80
C ASP A 147 -12.92 3.57 21.46
N THR A 148 -12.73 4.38 22.50
CA THR A 148 -12.14 5.73 22.42
C THR A 148 -10.70 5.70 21.88
N ASN A 149 -9.99 4.58 22.02
CA ASN A 149 -8.68 4.40 21.40
C ASN A 149 -8.79 4.13 19.91
N TYR A 150 -9.85 3.45 19.48
CA TYR A 150 -10.09 3.11 18.08
C TYR A 150 -10.49 4.33 17.23
N ASN A 151 -11.38 5.17 17.78
CA ASN A 151 -12.01 6.30 17.06
C ASN A 151 -11.14 7.57 16.96
N LEU A 152 -10.04 7.68 17.70
CA LEU A 152 -9.06 8.76 17.51
C LEU A 152 -8.04 8.43 16.41
N ARG A 153 -7.76 7.14 16.16
CA ARG A 153 -6.74 6.66 15.22
C ARG A 153 -7.20 6.74 13.76
N SER A 154 -8.42 6.29 13.46
CA SER A 154 -8.98 6.26 12.10
C SER A 154 -9.39 7.63 11.54
N ASN A 155 -9.56 8.64 12.41
CA ASN A 155 -10.15 9.92 12.04
C ASN A 155 -9.14 11.08 11.86
N GLN A 156 -7.91 10.97 12.39
CA GLN A 156 -6.81 11.89 12.04
C GLN A 156 -5.99 11.39 10.85
N PHE A 157 -6.01 10.08 10.62
CA PHE A 157 -5.22 9.42 9.59
C PHE A 157 -6.09 8.39 8.89
N SER A 158 -6.32 8.57 7.60
CA SER A 158 -6.93 7.56 6.75
C SER A 158 -5.94 6.45 6.43
N ASN A 159 -6.46 5.22 6.30
CA ASN A 159 -5.76 4.07 5.72
C ASN A 159 -4.49 3.68 6.50
N LEU A 160 -4.72 3.28 7.75
CA LEU A 160 -3.66 2.90 8.68
C LEU A 160 -3.27 1.43 8.53
N ILE A 161 -1.97 1.20 8.66
CA ILE A 161 -1.34 -0.10 8.66
C ILE A 161 -0.75 -0.34 10.05
N ASN A 162 -1.34 -1.25 10.81
CA ASN A 162 -0.83 -1.63 12.12
C ASN A 162 -0.03 -2.92 12.01
N ILE A 163 1.27 -2.83 12.32
CA ILE A 163 2.18 -3.97 12.45
C ILE A 163 2.35 -4.26 13.93
N HIS A 164 1.73 -5.35 14.38
CA HIS A 164 1.80 -5.85 15.74
C HIS A 164 2.85 -6.94 15.86
N LEU A 165 3.91 -6.68 16.62
CA LEU A 165 5.04 -7.58 16.82
C LEU A 165 4.77 -8.40 18.09
N ARG A 166 4.04 -9.52 17.96
CA ARG A 166 3.46 -10.24 19.09
C ARG A 166 4.48 -10.87 20.03
N GLU A 167 5.39 -11.66 19.45
CA GLU A 167 6.28 -12.55 20.17
C GLU A 167 7.49 -12.90 19.31
N GLY A 168 8.61 -13.18 19.96
CA GLY A 168 9.88 -13.45 19.32
C GLY A 168 11.04 -13.12 20.25
N GLU A 169 12.24 -13.58 19.93
CA GLU A 169 13.43 -13.18 20.69
C GLU A 169 13.61 -11.64 20.59
N GLY A 170 13.87 -10.96 21.70
CA GLY A 170 14.00 -9.50 21.71
C GLY A 170 12.68 -8.72 21.67
N VAL A 171 11.52 -9.40 21.65
CA VAL A 171 10.19 -8.78 21.78
C VAL A 171 9.64 -8.99 23.19
N GLY A 172 9.17 -7.91 23.83
CA GLY A 172 8.51 -7.98 25.14
C GLY A 172 7.46 -6.89 25.29
N PHE A 173 6.74 -6.84 26.40
CA PHE A 173 5.64 -5.89 26.58
C PHE A 173 6.11 -4.42 26.50
N GLY A 174 5.69 -3.73 25.44
CA GLY A 174 6.07 -2.35 25.11
C GLY A 174 7.52 -2.18 24.66
N ARG A 175 8.23 -3.26 24.29
CA ARG A 175 9.66 -3.18 23.90
C ARG A 175 10.01 -4.13 22.76
N ILE A 176 10.90 -3.67 21.90
CA ILE A 176 11.57 -4.47 20.88
C ILE A 176 13.01 -4.00 20.71
N ASP A 177 13.91 -4.91 20.35
CA ASP A 177 15.26 -4.55 19.91
C ASP A 177 15.22 -3.65 18.67
N ALA A 178 15.92 -2.51 18.73
CA ALA A 178 15.86 -1.48 17.70
C ALA A 178 16.30 -1.96 16.30
N ASP A 179 17.29 -2.86 16.24
CA ASP A 179 17.75 -3.47 14.99
C ASP A 179 16.65 -4.30 14.32
N LYS A 180 15.93 -5.11 15.11
CA LYS A 180 14.80 -5.93 14.65
C LYS A 180 13.67 -5.08 14.11
N LEU A 181 13.30 -4.04 14.87
CA LEU A 181 12.30 -3.08 14.46
C LEU A 181 12.69 -2.40 13.13
N GLY A 182 13.94 -1.94 13.02
CA GLY A 182 14.45 -1.32 11.82
C GLY A 182 14.34 -2.22 10.59
N LYS A 183 14.76 -3.49 10.72
CA LYS A 183 14.66 -4.47 9.63
C LYS A 183 13.23 -4.74 9.20
N ILE A 184 12.31 -4.94 10.15
CA ILE A 184 10.88 -5.17 9.84
C ILE A 184 10.28 -3.97 9.11
N LEU A 185 10.55 -2.74 9.58
CA LEU A 185 10.02 -1.54 8.95
C LEU A 185 10.59 -1.34 7.54
N ILE A 186 11.89 -1.53 7.35
CA ILE A 186 12.54 -1.44 6.03
C ILE A 186 11.99 -2.51 5.08
N GLY A 187 11.83 -3.75 5.56
CA GLY A 187 11.31 -4.85 4.76
C GLY A 187 9.86 -4.62 4.34
N PHE A 188 9.01 -4.17 5.27
CA PHE A 188 7.61 -3.86 4.97
C PHE A 188 7.48 -2.66 4.03
N GLU A 189 8.25 -1.59 4.25
CA GLU A 189 8.28 -0.43 3.37
C GLU A 189 8.67 -0.82 1.93
N GLY A 190 9.70 -1.65 1.77
CA GLY A 190 10.12 -2.17 0.47
C GLY A 190 9.05 -3.02 -0.22
N LEU A 191 8.30 -3.82 0.55
CA LEU A 191 7.13 -4.56 0.04
C LEU A 191 6.02 -3.60 -0.42
N TYR A 192 5.64 -2.64 0.43
CA TYR A 192 4.60 -1.66 0.13
C TYR A 192 4.93 -0.86 -1.14
N GLU A 193 6.16 -0.33 -1.22
CA GLU A 193 6.65 0.42 -2.38
C GLU A 193 6.51 -0.37 -3.68
N ASN A 194 6.86 -1.66 -3.66
CA ASN A 194 6.82 -2.50 -4.86
C ASN A 194 5.39 -2.91 -5.23
N LEU A 195 4.52 -3.16 -4.25
CA LEU A 195 3.09 -3.38 -4.49
C LEU A 195 2.44 -2.14 -5.09
N ALA A 196 2.77 -0.94 -4.58
CA ALA A 196 2.30 0.32 -5.11
C ALA A 196 2.79 0.53 -6.55
N LYS A 197 4.06 0.23 -6.85
CA LYS A 197 4.58 0.25 -8.22
C LYS A 197 3.84 -0.72 -9.14
N ASP A 198 3.53 -1.93 -8.71
CA ASP A 198 2.74 -2.88 -9.51
C ASP A 198 1.30 -2.42 -9.72
N TYR A 199 0.71 -1.74 -8.74
CA TYR A 199 -0.61 -1.13 -8.88
C TYR A 199 -0.60 -0.01 -9.93
N TYR A 200 0.34 0.94 -9.87
CA TYR A 200 0.38 2.08 -10.78
C TYR A 200 0.95 1.76 -12.17
N PHE A 201 1.89 0.82 -12.27
CA PHE A 201 2.62 0.53 -13.51
C PHE A 201 2.34 -0.85 -14.12
N SER A 202 1.50 -1.66 -13.48
CA SER A 202 1.27 -3.07 -13.79
C SER A 202 2.51 -3.96 -13.59
N LYS A 203 2.30 -5.28 -13.69
CA LYS A 203 3.35 -6.31 -13.61
C LYS A 203 4.50 -6.09 -14.63
N ASN A 204 4.23 -5.45 -15.77
CA ASN A 204 5.17 -5.28 -16.90
C ASN A 204 5.87 -3.90 -16.95
N ARG A 205 6.17 -3.34 -15.77
CA ARG A 205 6.73 -1.98 -15.56
C ARG A 205 8.05 -1.63 -16.27
N GLY A 206 8.66 -2.57 -17.00
CA GLY A 206 9.82 -2.36 -17.88
C GLY A 206 9.50 -1.72 -19.24
N THR A 207 8.23 -1.52 -19.58
CA THR A 207 7.81 -0.85 -20.83
C THR A 207 7.41 0.62 -20.58
N LYS A 208 7.77 1.52 -21.51
CA LYS A 208 7.68 3.00 -21.38
C LYS A 208 6.50 3.48 -20.53
N ILE A 209 6.82 4.07 -19.38
CA ILE A 209 5.86 4.65 -18.44
C ILE A 209 5.19 5.89 -19.06
N PRO A 210 3.85 6.01 -19.04
CA PRO A 210 3.16 7.23 -19.44
C PRO A 210 3.55 8.42 -18.53
N LYS A 211 3.96 9.55 -19.11
CA LYS A 211 4.41 10.76 -18.38
C LYS A 211 3.45 11.25 -17.28
N LYS A 212 2.14 11.09 -17.46
CA LYS A 212 1.13 11.48 -16.44
C LYS A 212 1.22 10.63 -15.16
N ILE A 213 1.51 9.34 -15.26
CA ILE A 213 1.63 8.43 -14.11
C ILE A 213 2.95 8.69 -13.37
N SER A 214 4.02 9.01 -14.10
CA SER A 214 5.34 9.28 -13.49
C SER A 214 5.36 10.47 -12.52
N LYS A 215 4.48 11.46 -12.71
CA LYS A 215 4.42 12.66 -11.86
C LYS A 215 3.68 12.41 -10.54
N HIS A 216 2.76 11.46 -10.50
CA HIS A 216 2.02 11.10 -9.28
C HIS A 216 2.83 10.17 -8.37
N VAL A 217 3.74 9.38 -8.95
CA VAL A 217 4.63 8.49 -8.20
C VAL A 217 5.82 9.25 -7.60
N SER A 218 6.22 10.39 -8.17
CA SER A 218 7.30 11.24 -7.62
C SER A 218 6.91 12.05 -6.38
N ASP A 219 5.62 12.14 -6.04
CA ASP A 219 5.09 13.04 -5.00
C ASP A 219 4.86 12.34 -3.63
N GLY A 220 5.43 11.14 -3.42
CA GLY A 220 5.38 10.42 -2.13
C GLY A 220 4.32 9.32 -2.01
N ASN A 221 3.64 8.95 -3.10
CA ASN A 221 2.61 7.89 -3.14
C ASN A 221 3.13 6.44 -2.95
N LEU A 222 4.41 6.26 -2.63
CA LEU A 222 5.04 4.96 -2.52
C LEU A 222 5.57 4.65 -1.11
N GLU A 223 5.53 5.65 -0.23
CA GLU A 223 6.19 5.58 1.07
C GLU A 223 5.18 5.63 2.20
N CYS A 224 5.52 5.01 3.32
CA CYS A 224 4.80 5.17 4.57
C CYS A 224 5.53 6.10 5.55
N GLU A 225 4.77 6.71 6.45
CA GLU A 225 5.27 7.39 7.64
C GLU A 225 4.83 6.66 8.91
N VAL A 226 5.70 6.62 9.92
CA VAL A 226 5.33 6.10 11.25
C VAL A 226 4.58 7.19 12.00
N VAL A 227 3.35 6.90 12.44
CA VAL A 227 2.50 7.88 13.13
C VAL A 227 2.35 7.62 14.63
N ILE A 228 2.40 6.36 15.08
CA ILE A 228 2.19 6.00 16.50
C ILE A 228 2.99 4.75 16.89
N PHE A 229 3.47 4.72 18.16
CA PHE A 229 3.97 3.53 18.84
C PHE A 229 3.11 3.21 20.07
N GLU A 230 2.71 1.94 20.26
CA GLU A 230 1.88 1.55 21.41
C GLU A 230 2.35 0.30 22.15
N ALA A 231 2.02 0.25 23.44
CA ALA A 231 2.35 -0.86 24.32
C ALA A 231 1.24 -1.93 24.35
N ALA A 232 1.36 -2.90 23.45
CA ALA A 232 0.83 -4.25 23.58
C ALA A 232 1.76 -5.15 22.76
N SER A 233 2.57 -5.99 23.42
CA SER A 233 3.82 -6.56 22.84
C SER A 233 4.70 -5.46 22.21
N PHE A 234 4.63 -5.11 20.93
CA PHE A 234 5.04 -3.79 20.42
C PHE A 234 4.27 -3.49 19.13
N ASN A 235 3.60 -2.34 19.06
CA ASN A 235 2.80 -1.94 17.89
C ASN A 235 3.43 -0.74 17.18
N VAL A 236 3.50 -0.81 15.85
CA VAL A 236 3.83 0.32 15.00
C VAL A 236 2.68 0.59 14.05
N ILE A 237 2.23 1.83 14.03
CA ILE A 237 1.21 2.28 13.08
C ILE A 237 1.89 3.09 11.98
N LEU A 238 1.75 2.60 10.75
CA LEU A 238 2.20 3.24 9.54
C LEU A 238 1.01 3.88 8.81
N LYS A 239 1.29 4.94 8.08
CA LYS A 239 0.35 5.62 7.21
C LYS A 239 0.99 5.89 5.85
N PRO A 240 0.36 5.55 4.74
CA PRO A 240 0.81 5.98 3.42
C PRO A 240 0.89 7.52 3.34
N LYS A 241 2.02 8.07 2.89
CA LYS A 241 2.25 9.52 2.83
C LYS A 241 1.31 10.23 1.87
N ALA A 242 0.87 9.54 0.83
CA ALA A 242 -0.08 10.07 -0.11
C ALA A 242 -1.00 8.98 -0.62
N ASP A 243 -2.26 9.36 -0.82
CA ASP A 243 -3.32 8.44 -1.17
C ASP A 243 -4.27 9.07 -2.17
N MET A 244 -4.68 8.29 -3.16
CA MET A 244 -5.69 8.66 -4.13
C MET A 244 -6.99 7.99 -3.75
N ASP A 245 -7.92 8.79 -3.23
CA ASP A 245 -9.28 8.33 -3.01
C ASP A 245 -9.99 8.11 -4.34
N GLY A 246 -10.55 6.91 -4.52
CA GLY A 246 -11.63 6.72 -5.47
C GLY A 246 -12.81 7.59 -5.06
N LEU A 247 -13.36 8.38 -5.97
CA LEU A 247 -14.46 9.32 -5.72
C LEU A 247 -15.68 8.65 -5.02
N PHE A 248 -15.83 7.33 -5.20
CA PHE A 248 -16.89 6.49 -4.62
C PHE A 248 -16.43 5.05 -4.29
N GLY A 249 -15.14 4.84 -4.04
CA GLY A 249 -14.60 3.49 -3.84
C GLY A 249 -13.31 3.47 -3.03
N ASP A 250 -12.72 2.28 -2.93
CA ASP A 250 -11.47 2.02 -2.23
C ASP A 250 -10.37 3.00 -2.68
N SER A 251 -9.61 3.49 -1.72
CA SER A 251 -8.42 4.29 -2.00
C SER A 251 -7.32 3.43 -2.65
N SER A 252 -6.33 4.08 -3.26
CA SER A 252 -5.14 3.37 -3.73
C SER A 252 -4.46 2.59 -2.60
N SER A 253 -4.40 3.18 -1.41
CA SER A 253 -3.82 2.54 -0.23
C SER A 253 -4.59 1.30 0.20
N ASP A 254 -5.92 1.36 0.20
CA ASP A 254 -6.78 0.19 0.50
C ASP A 254 -6.45 -0.97 -0.44
N ILE A 255 -6.38 -0.69 -1.75
CA ILE A 255 -6.12 -1.72 -2.76
C ILE A 255 -4.70 -2.30 -2.60
N ILE A 256 -3.70 -1.46 -2.35
CA ILE A 256 -2.30 -1.89 -2.18
C ILE A 256 -2.16 -2.74 -0.91
N CYS A 257 -2.78 -2.31 0.20
CA CYS A 257 -2.79 -3.03 1.47
C CYS A 257 -3.53 -4.37 1.37
N GLU A 258 -4.67 -4.42 0.69
CA GLU A 258 -5.38 -5.68 0.44
C GLU A 258 -4.55 -6.65 -0.38
N ARG A 259 -3.80 -6.16 -1.38
CA ARG A 259 -2.85 -6.98 -2.13
C ARG A 259 -1.75 -7.53 -1.22
N ALA A 260 -1.23 -6.72 -0.29
CA ALA A 260 -0.24 -7.19 0.69
C ALA A 260 -0.79 -8.31 1.57
N LEU A 261 -1.98 -8.10 2.16
CA LEU A 261 -2.63 -9.10 3.01
C LEU A 261 -2.92 -10.38 2.23
N ASN A 262 -3.54 -10.27 1.04
CA ASN A 262 -3.87 -11.40 0.19
C ASN A 262 -2.62 -12.20 -0.24
N LEU A 263 -1.51 -11.51 -0.52
CA LEU A 263 -0.22 -12.16 -0.81
C LEU A 263 0.28 -12.96 0.39
N ILE A 264 0.22 -12.39 1.60
CA ILE A 264 0.57 -13.09 2.84
C ILE A 264 -0.34 -14.31 3.04
N THR A 265 -1.67 -14.14 2.95
CA THR A 265 -2.64 -15.23 3.14
C THR A 265 -2.40 -16.37 2.16
N LYS A 266 -2.36 -16.07 0.86
CA LYS A 266 -2.28 -17.09 -0.20
C LYS A 266 -0.90 -17.75 -0.27
N SER A 267 0.16 -17.08 0.17
CA SER A 267 1.50 -17.69 0.15
C SER A 267 1.68 -18.83 1.15
N LYS A 268 0.81 -18.95 2.17
CA LYS A 268 0.90 -19.99 3.21
C LYS A 268 0.70 -21.42 2.69
N ASN A 269 0.17 -21.58 1.47
CA ASN A 269 -0.03 -22.86 0.79
C ASN A 269 0.63 -22.81 -0.59
N ILE A 270 1.34 -23.87 -0.98
CA ILE A 270 2.13 -23.95 -2.22
C ILE A 270 1.29 -23.79 -3.50
N GLU A 271 0.08 -24.36 -3.55
CA GLU A 271 -0.80 -24.28 -4.72
C GLU A 271 -1.23 -22.82 -4.94
N THR A 272 -1.71 -22.17 -3.87
CA THR A 272 -2.14 -20.77 -3.92
C THR A 272 -0.96 -19.80 -3.99
N PHE A 273 0.23 -20.19 -3.55
CA PHE A 273 1.47 -19.41 -3.69
C PHE A 273 1.87 -19.26 -5.16
N ASN A 274 1.82 -20.35 -5.93
CA ASN A 274 2.16 -20.30 -7.35
C ASN A 274 1.17 -19.43 -8.14
N GLU A 275 -0.12 -19.58 -7.84
CA GLU A 275 -1.18 -18.75 -8.42
C GLU A 275 -0.96 -17.27 -8.11
N ILE A 276 -0.84 -16.89 -6.83
CA ILE A 276 -0.72 -15.49 -6.42
C ILE A 276 0.59 -14.86 -6.89
N SER A 277 1.69 -15.62 -6.91
CA SER A 277 2.99 -15.13 -7.39
C SER A 277 2.93 -14.72 -8.86
N SER A 278 2.07 -15.35 -9.66
CA SER A 278 1.87 -15.02 -11.06
C SER A 278 1.15 -13.68 -11.27
N GLU A 279 0.48 -13.12 -10.25
CA GLU A 279 -0.21 -11.84 -10.35
C GLU A 279 0.74 -10.64 -10.20
N PHE A 280 1.90 -10.84 -9.59
CA PHE A 280 2.85 -9.77 -9.23
C PHE A 280 4.11 -9.77 -10.09
N SER A 281 4.82 -8.63 -10.11
CA SER A 281 6.11 -8.52 -10.78
C SER A 281 7.23 -9.23 -10.03
N ALA A 282 8.31 -9.52 -10.75
CA ALA A 282 9.54 -10.10 -10.21
C ALA A 282 10.09 -9.34 -9.00
N TYR A 283 10.00 -8.02 -9.06
CA TYR A 283 10.51 -7.14 -8.02
C TYR A 283 9.64 -7.15 -6.76
N THR A 284 8.31 -7.21 -6.93
CA THR A 284 7.37 -7.33 -5.82
C THR A 284 7.54 -8.66 -5.13
N MET A 285 7.65 -9.75 -5.89
CA MET A 285 7.91 -11.07 -5.32
C MET A 285 9.27 -11.13 -4.62
N SER A 286 10.32 -10.50 -5.18
CA SER A 286 11.61 -10.38 -4.49
C SER A 286 11.47 -9.64 -3.15
N SER A 287 10.81 -8.47 -3.15
CA SER A 287 10.65 -7.66 -1.94
C SER A 287 9.77 -8.35 -0.89
N TYR A 288 8.77 -9.11 -1.34
CA TYR A 288 7.95 -9.96 -0.48
C TYR A 288 8.78 -11.05 0.18
N LEU A 289 9.62 -11.75 -0.58
CA LEU A 289 10.49 -12.80 -0.05
C LEU A 289 11.57 -12.24 0.88
N ASP A 290 12.08 -11.04 0.61
CA ASP A 290 12.99 -10.34 1.52
C ASP A 290 12.31 -10.04 2.86
N PHE A 291 11.06 -9.56 2.84
CA PHE A 291 10.27 -9.35 4.04
C PHE A 291 9.99 -10.65 4.80
N VAL A 292 9.59 -11.71 4.09
CA VAL A 292 9.40 -13.06 4.67
C VAL A 292 10.69 -13.58 5.30
N ASN A 293 11.83 -13.39 4.65
CA ASN A 293 13.13 -13.78 5.18
C ASN A 293 13.47 -13.03 6.47
N ILE A 294 13.19 -11.73 6.56
CA ILE A 294 13.38 -10.95 7.80
C ILE A 294 12.55 -11.56 8.94
N VAL A 295 11.26 -11.86 8.70
CA VAL A 295 10.39 -12.47 9.73
C VAL A 295 10.93 -13.82 10.22
N TYR A 296 11.44 -14.63 9.29
CA TYR A 296 12.07 -15.91 9.60
C TYR A 296 13.39 -15.77 10.38
N GLU A 297 14.33 -14.95 9.89
CA GLU A 297 15.67 -14.80 10.48
C GLU A 297 15.62 -14.13 11.85
N GLU A 298 14.70 -13.18 12.05
CA GLU A 298 14.53 -12.48 13.33
C GLU A 298 13.69 -13.28 14.35
N LEU A 299 13.12 -14.41 13.94
CA LEU A 299 12.27 -15.29 14.76
C LEU A 299 11.07 -14.55 15.38
N ILE A 300 10.38 -13.73 14.58
CA ILE A 300 9.26 -12.89 15.03
C ILE A 300 7.94 -13.44 14.48
N ASN A 301 6.87 -13.34 15.27
CA ASN A 301 5.50 -13.47 14.80
C ASN A 301 4.86 -12.08 14.70
N ILE A 302 4.33 -11.76 13.53
CA ILE A 302 3.71 -10.47 13.25
C ILE A 302 2.23 -10.65 12.93
N ASP A 303 1.41 -9.69 13.37
CA ASP A 303 0.09 -9.47 12.79
C ASP A 303 0.11 -8.15 12.03
N ILE A 304 -0.47 -8.16 10.84
CA ILE A 304 -0.63 -6.98 10.00
C ILE A 304 -2.13 -6.70 9.90
N LYS A 305 -2.56 -5.58 10.45
CA LYS A 305 -3.94 -5.12 10.42
C LYS A 305 -4.05 -3.87 9.55
N MET A 306 -5.08 -3.87 8.70
CA MET A 306 -5.42 -2.74 7.85
C MET A 306 -6.71 -2.10 8.32
N GLU A 307 -6.67 -0.78 8.48
CA GLU A 307 -7.80 0.02 8.93
C GLU A 307 -8.09 1.11 7.92
N SER A 308 -9.24 0.99 7.26
CA SER A 308 -9.77 1.99 6.34
C SER A 308 -10.98 2.67 6.97
N TYR A 309 -11.09 3.98 6.81
CA TYR A 309 -12.29 4.72 7.23
C TYR A 309 -13.49 4.43 6.30
N LYS A 310 -13.27 3.81 5.14
CA LYS A 310 -14.30 3.43 4.16
C LYS A 310 -14.91 2.04 4.41
N LYS A 311 -14.26 1.19 5.21
CA LYS A 311 -14.69 -0.21 5.44
C LYS A 311 -14.94 -0.46 6.93
N GLU A 312 -16.15 -0.92 7.27
CA GLU A 312 -16.49 -1.35 8.64
C GLU A 312 -15.74 -2.62 9.07
N VAL A 313 -15.19 -3.39 8.12
CA VAL A 313 -14.51 -4.67 8.38
C VAL A 313 -13.00 -4.48 8.26
N PHE A 314 -12.29 -4.85 9.33
CA PHE A 314 -10.82 -4.90 9.34
C PHE A 314 -10.32 -6.21 8.74
N SER A 315 -9.30 -6.10 7.91
CA SER A 315 -8.55 -7.25 7.43
C SER A 315 -7.28 -7.39 8.28
N ILE A 316 -7.11 -8.56 8.88
CA ILE A 316 -5.96 -8.90 9.73
C ILE A 316 -5.35 -10.18 9.19
N GLU A 317 -4.04 -10.17 8.93
CA GLU A 317 -3.29 -11.37 8.61
C GLU A 317 -2.11 -11.54 9.55
N ASN A 318 -1.87 -12.79 9.95
CA ASN A 318 -0.71 -13.15 10.72
C ASN A 318 0.39 -13.74 9.81
N LEU A 319 1.64 -13.52 10.15
CA LEU A 319 2.78 -14.23 9.59
C LEU A 319 3.72 -14.64 10.72
N THR A 320 3.78 -15.95 10.96
CA THR A 320 4.70 -16.54 11.94
C THR A 320 6.04 -16.89 11.30
N PHE A 321 7.12 -16.94 12.09
CA PHE A 321 8.44 -17.37 11.58
C PHE A 321 8.40 -18.79 10.96
N ASN A 322 7.53 -19.67 11.44
CA ASN A 322 7.33 -21.02 10.89
C ASN A 322 6.63 -21.00 9.52
N GLU A 323 5.65 -20.12 9.34
CA GLU A 323 5.02 -19.90 8.03
C GLU A 323 6.00 -19.26 7.06
N ALA A 324 6.77 -18.27 7.53
CA ALA A 324 7.81 -17.62 6.73
C ALA A 324 8.85 -18.61 6.21
N PHE A 325 9.31 -19.54 7.07
CA PHE A 325 10.20 -20.64 6.66
C PHE A 325 9.59 -21.50 5.54
N LYS A 326 8.29 -21.85 5.63
CA LYS A 326 7.59 -22.64 4.62
C LYS A 326 7.47 -21.90 3.29
N ILE A 327 7.08 -20.63 3.33
CA ILE A 327 6.96 -19.77 2.14
C ILE A 327 8.29 -19.67 1.40
N LYS A 328 9.39 -19.46 2.15
CA LYS A 328 10.74 -19.47 1.58
C LYS A 328 11.05 -20.81 0.90
N ALA A 329 10.74 -21.93 1.55
CA ALA A 329 10.97 -23.25 0.99
C ALA A 329 10.16 -23.51 -0.29
N PHE A 330 8.93 -22.99 -0.39
CA PHE A 330 8.14 -23.08 -1.63
C PHE A 330 8.83 -22.35 -2.78
N TYR A 331 9.34 -21.15 -2.53
CA TYR A 331 10.07 -20.39 -3.53
C TYR A 331 11.36 -21.09 -3.98
N ASP A 332 12.11 -21.66 -3.03
CA ASP A 332 13.35 -22.36 -3.35
C ASP A 332 13.10 -23.68 -4.12
N GLN A 333 11.96 -24.35 -3.88
CA GLN A 333 11.55 -25.56 -4.59
C GLN A 333 11.13 -25.31 -6.05
N ASP A 334 10.57 -24.14 -6.35
CA ASP A 334 10.14 -23.75 -7.70
C ASP A 334 11.32 -23.31 -8.61
N SER A 335 12.55 -23.49 -8.11
CA SER A 335 13.77 -23.39 -8.91
C SER A 335 14.24 -24.77 -9.37
N GLU A 336 13.77 -25.21 -10.54
CA GLU A 336 14.37 -26.38 -11.18
C GLU A 336 15.80 -26.03 -11.60
N ILE A 337 16.78 -26.61 -10.90
CA ILE A 337 18.20 -26.56 -11.29
C ILE A 337 18.46 -27.78 -12.16
N GLU A 338 18.19 -27.66 -13.47
CA GLU A 338 18.68 -28.65 -14.41
C GLU A 338 20.19 -28.50 -14.55
N THR A 339 20.93 -29.59 -14.33
CA THR A 339 22.38 -29.61 -14.49
C THR A 339 22.73 -30.53 -15.66
N ASP A 340 23.31 -29.95 -16.70
CA ASP A 340 23.82 -30.69 -17.85
C ASP A 340 25.35 -30.72 -17.83
N LYS A 341 25.94 -31.79 -18.37
CA LYS A 341 27.39 -31.96 -18.51
C LYS A 341 27.72 -32.39 -19.92
N PHE A 342 28.51 -31.58 -20.60
CA PHE A 342 28.91 -31.86 -21.97
C PHE A 342 30.36 -31.47 -22.21
N ASN A 343 30.94 -32.05 -23.26
CA ASN A 343 32.30 -31.76 -23.69
C ASN A 343 32.30 -30.93 -24.97
N LEU A 344 33.24 -30.00 -25.06
CA LEU A 344 33.43 -29.16 -26.25
C LEU A 344 34.90 -29.14 -26.65
N VAL A 345 35.13 -29.07 -27.96
CA VAL A 345 36.46 -28.78 -28.53
C VAL A 345 36.45 -27.37 -29.08
N GLY A 346 37.49 -26.61 -28.78
CA GLY A 346 37.61 -25.21 -29.18
C GLY A 346 38.81 -24.53 -28.53
N ASN A 347 38.81 -23.21 -28.50
CA ASN A 347 39.90 -22.43 -27.94
C ASN A 347 39.39 -21.36 -26.97
N PHE A 348 40.20 -21.07 -25.96
CA PHE A 348 39.96 -19.91 -25.10
C PHE A 348 40.20 -18.63 -25.90
N THR A 349 39.33 -17.65 -25.71
CA THR A 349 39.48 -16.28 -26.25
C THR A 349 39.77 -15.26 -25.16
N GLY A 350 39.52 -15.61 -23.90
CA GLY A 350 39.93 -14.83 -22.74
C GLY A 350 39.78 -15.63 -21.44
N VAL A 351 40.60 -15.31 -20.44
CA VAL A 351 40.41 -15.77 -19.06
C VAL A 351 40.84 -14.66 -18.10
N ASN A 352 39.98 -14.33 -17.14
CA ASN A 352 40.32 -13.47 -16.03
C ASN A 352 40.93 -14.31 -14.90
N CYS A 353 42.24 -14.26 -14.74
CA CYS A 353 42.97 -15.06 -13.75
C CYS A 353 42.64 -14.70 -12.29
N ASN A 354 42.11 -13.50 -12.01
CA ASN A 354 41.72 -13.09 -10.66
C ASN A 354 40.36 -13.65 -10.24
N THR A 355 39.40 -13.69 -11.18
CA THR A 355 38.03 -14.14 -10.90
C THR A 355 37.75 -15.56 -11.39
N GLY A 356 38.64 -16.15 -12.19
CA GLY A 356 38.44 -17.42 -12.88
C GLY A 356 37.40 -17.36 -13.99
N TYR A 357 36.99 -16.17 -14.45
CA TYR A 357 35.97 -16.04 -15.50
C TYR A 357 36.57 -16.33 -16.88
N PHE A 358 35.90 -17.11 -17.72
CA PHE A 358 36.41 -17.52 -19.03
C PHE A 358 35.51 -17.10 -20.19
N TRP A 359 36.13 -17.02 -21.37
CA TRP A 359 35.48 -16.95 -22.68
C TRP A 359 36.08 -18.04 -23.57
N PHE A 360 35.22 -18.86 -24.16
CA PHE A 360 35.61 -20.02 -24.96
C PHE A 360 34.76 -20.11 -26.23
N ASP A 361 35.41 -20.24 -27.38
CA ASP A 361 34.74 -20.45 -28.66
C ASP A 361 34.94 -21.90 -29.09
N SER A 362 33.83 -22.59 -29.35
CA SER A 362 33.83 -23.97 -29.81
C SER A 362 34.04 -24.07 -31.33
N ASN A 363 34.46 -25.24 -31.80
CA ASN A 363 34.66 -25.50 -33.23
C ASN A 363 33.39 -25.36 -34.07
N ASP A 364 32.21 -25.55 -33.47
CA ASP A 364 30.90 -25.28 -34.10
C ASP A 364 30.48 -23.80 -34.04
N LYS A 365 31.41 -22.91 -33.68
CA LYS A 365 31.25 -21.44 -33.65
C LYS A 365 30.22 -20.94 -32.64
N GLN A 366 30.05 -21.65 -31.54
CA GLN A 366 29.28 -21.18 -30.39
C GLN A 366 30.23 -20.62 -29.33
N SER A 367 29.82 -19.54 -28.67
CA SER A 367 30.60 -18.91 -27.61
C SER A 367 30.01 -19.26 -26.24
N TYR A 368 30.88 -19.60 -25.31
CA TYR A 368 30.54 -19.99 -23.94
C TYR A 368 31.29 -19.10 -22.95
N HIS A 369 30.62 -18.75 -21.86
CA HIS A 369 31.18 -17.88 -20.83
C HIS A 369 30.72 -18.32 -19.44
N GLY A 370 31.63 -18.25 -18.48
CA GLY A 370 31.37 -18.79 -17.15
C GLY A 370 32.59 -18.73 -16.26
N TYR A 371 32.64 -19.61 -15.25
CA TYR A 371 33.75 -19.65 -14.29
C TYR A 371 34.50 -20.99 -14.35
N LEU A 372 35.81 -20.95 -14.14
CA LEU A 372 36.62 -22.16 -13.95
C LEU A 372 36.30 -22.78 -12.60
N ASP A 373 36.39 -24.11 -12.49
CA ASP A 373 36.47 -24.76 -11.18
C ASP A 373 37.68 -24.21 -10.39
N LYS A 374 37.54 -24.15 -9.06
CA LYS A 374 38.54 -23.53 -8.19
C LYS A 374 39.92 -24.17 -8.35
N LEU A 375 39.97 -25.49 -8.55
CA LEU A 375 41.22 -26.22 -8.75
C LEU A 375 41.87 -25.98 -10.12
N ILE A 376 41.09 -25.53 -11.11
CA ILE A 376 41.55 -25.22 -12.46
C ILE A 376 41.94 -23.75 -12.57
N SER A 377 41.26 -22.87 -11.82
CA SER A 377 41.56 -21.45 -11.78
C SER A 377 43.01 -21.20 -11.37
N ASP A 378 43.54 -22.04 -10.48
CA ASP A 378 44.92 -21.93 -9.99
C ASP A 378 45.98 -22.23 -11.07
N SER A 379 45.61 -22.90 -12.17
CA SER A 379 46.51 -23.19 -13.31
C SER A 379 46.09 -22.46 -14.60
N ALA A 380 45.14 -21.53 -14.51
CA ALA A 380 44.61 -20.80 -15.66
C ALA A 380 45.64 -19.94 -16.39
N TYR A 381 46.73 -19.55 -15.72
CA TYR A 381 47.82 -18.77 -16.31
C TYR A 381 48.65 -19.58 -17.34
N ASP A 382 48.56 -20.91 -17.32
CA ASP A 382 49.28 -21.79 -18.25
C ASP A 382 48.52 -22.04 -19.56
N LEU A 383 47.31 -21.48 -19.71
CA LEU A 383 46.49 -21.65 -20.92
C LEU A 383 47.07 -20.87 -22.10
N ASN A 384 47.15 -21.52 -23.27
CA ASN A 384 47.60 -20.92 -24.52
C ASN A 384 46.42 -20.71 -25.46
N PHE A 385 46.08 -19.45 -25.71
CA PHE A 385 44.92 -19.03 -26.52
C PHE A 385 45.02 -19.42 -28.01
N HIS A 386 46.16 -19.93 -28.48
CA HIS A 386 46.35 -20.45 -29.83
C HIS A 386 46.19 -21.98 -29.94
N LYS A 387 46.00 -22.68 -28.82
CA LYS A 387 45.79 -24.14 -28.79
C LYS A 387 44.31 -24.49 -28.79
N LEU A 388 44.01 -25.67 -29.30
CA LEU A 388 42.72 -26.32 -29.13
C LEU A 388 42.70 -27.12 -27.82
N TYR A 389 41.56 -27.08 -27.16
CA TYR A 389 41.28 -27.76 -25.90
C TYR A 389 39.99 -28.54 -26.00
N LEU A 390 40.00 -29.71 -25.36
CA LEU A 390 38.78 -30.42 -24.97
C LEU A 390 38.43 -29.97 -23.55
N ILE A 391 37.29 -29.31 -23.39
CA ILE A 391 36.79 -28.86 -22.09
C ILE A 391 35.54 -29.63 -21.70
N THR A 392 35.36 -29.88 -20.41
CA THR A 392 34.10 -30.38 -19.83
C THR A 392 33.40 -29.22 -19.15
N ILE A 393 32.19 -28.88 -19.58
CA ILE A 393 31.35 -27.85 -18.97
C ILE A 393 30.23 -28.52 -18.17
N GLU A 394 30.05 -28.09 -16.93
CA GLU A 394 28.82 -28.24 -16.16
C GLU A 394 27.99 -26.98 -16.36
N ARG A 395 26.82 -27.12 -16.99
CA ARG A 395 25.84 -26.05 -17.18
C ARG A 395 24.71 -26.22 -16.19
N LYS A 396 24.49 -25.22 -15.37
CA LYS A 396 23.31 -25.11 -14.51
C LYS A 396 22.32 -24.15 -15.16
N LEU A 397 21.13 -24.66 -15.44
CA LEU A 397 19.99 -23.86 -15.85
C LEU A 397 19.18 -23.57 -14.59
N GLU A 398 19.17 -22.31 -14.18
CA GLU A 398 18.32 -21.85 -13.08
C GLU A 398 17.01 -21.36 -13.69
N ASN A 399 16.00 -22.24 -13.72
CA ASN A 399 14.63 -21.89 -14.07
C ASN A 399 13.98 -21.25 -12.86
N LYS A 400 13.86 -19.92 -12.83
CA LYS A 400 13.00 -19.25 -11.85
C LYS A 400 11.67 -18.97 -12.52
N ALA A 401 10.55 -19.28 -11.86
CA ALA A 401 9.19 -18.96 -12.31
C ALA A 401 8.97 -17.47 -12.70
N ILE A 402 9.90 -16.61 -12.31
CA ILE A 402 9.85 -15.15 -12.42
C ILE A 402 10.64 -14.59 -13.64
N LYS A 403 11.53 -15.37 -14.28
CA LYS A 403 12.35 -14.88 -15.41
C LYS A 403 11.88 -15.49 -16.73
N ASP A 404 11.69 -14.63 -17.74
CA ASP A 404 11.31 -15.02 -19.11
C ASP A 404 12.34 -15.95 -19.79
N SER A 405 13.55 -16.06 -19.26
CA SER A 405 14.57 -17.00 -19.73
C SER A 405 15.41 -17.59 -18.59
N PRO A 406 15.79 -18.88 -18.69
CA PRO A 406 16.66 -19.53 -17.72
C PRO A 406 17.97 -18.77 -17.56
N LYS A 407 18.43 -18.61 -16.32
CA LYS A 407 19.77 -18.09 -16.09
C LYS A 407 20.76 -19.23 -16.28
N ILE A 408 21.65 -19.08 -17.26
CA ILE A 408 22.67 -20.08 -17.58
C ILE A 408 23.93 -19.80 -16.77
N HIS A 409 24.40 -20.83 -16.07
CA HIS A 409 25.63 -20.81 -15.30
C HIS A 409 26.56 -21.92 -15.79
N ASP A 410 27.58 -21.55 -16.57
CA ASP A 410 28.58 -22.49 -17.06
C ASP A 410 29.79 -22.54 -16.13
N ARG A 411 30.24 -23.76 -15.85
CA ARG A 411 31.46 -24.02 -15.08
C ARG A 411 32.34 -25.05 -15.77
N ILE A 412 33.58 -24.71 -16.07
CA ILE A 412 34.54 -25.69 -16.63
C ILE A 412 35.05 -26.58 -15.49
N LEU A 413 34.88 -27.90 -15.64
CA LEU A 413 35.30 -28.94 -14.70
C LEU A 413 36.60 -29.64 -15.10
N ALA A 414 36.99 -29.57 -16.37
CA ALA A 414 38.24 -30.15 -16.86
C ALA A 414 38.69 -29.47 -18.15
N ILE A 415 40.01 -29.42 -18.38
CA ILE A 415 40.65 -28.90 -19.58
C ILE A 415 41.74 -29.90 -19.99
N TYR A 416 41.74 -30.30 -21.27
CA TYR A 416 42.77 -31.16 -21.85
C TYR A 416 43.28 -30.54 -23.16
N ASP A 417 44.59 -30.57 -23.40
CA ASP A 417 45.16 -30.23 -24.71
C ASP A 417 44.54 -31.17 -25.77
N TYR A 418 43.93 -30.59 -26.81
CA TYR A 418 43.37 -31.34 -27.92
C TYR A 418 44.34 -31.25 -29.10
N ASN A 419 45.01 -32.36 -29.39
CA ASN A 419 45.78 -32.54 -30.60
C ASN A 419 44.92 -33.35 -31.58
N GLU A 420 44.67 -32.81 -32.77
CA GLU A 420 43.94 -33.49 -33.85
C GLU A 420 44.55 -34.85 -34.23
#